data_AF-A0A9P8RKU6-F1
#
_entry.id   AF-A0A9P8RKU6-F1
#
_cell.length_a   1.000
_cell.length_b   1.000
_cell.length_c   1.000
_cell.angle_alpha   90.00
_cell.angle_beta   90.00
_cell.angle_gamma   90.00
#
_symmetry.space_group_name_H-M   'P 1'
#
loop_
_entity.id
_entity.type
_entity.pdbx_description
1 polymer ?
#
loop_
_entity_poly.entity_id
_entity_poly.type
_entity_poly.pdbx_seq_one_letter_code
_entity_poly.pdbx_strand_id
1 'polypeptide(L)'
;MAPAVQRNTSDVYDGPSPKQMIADHTFAQNIIERHMDACPIFDDRSILLLREFVQDPTSARSVLERYERLDSEGETFGTKATEAGDLAALIVVRHGTDEPYLTDSEVQSLKEWFGNGGGKTNAELGITA
;
A
#
# COMPACT_ATOMS: atom_id res chain seq x y z
N MET A 1 19.96 -1.71 41.05
CA MET A 1 20.09 -2.41 39.77
C MET A 1 18.77 -2.27 39.04
N ALA A 2 18.69 -1.42 38.03
CA ALA A 2 17.49 -1.31 37.19
C ALA A 2 17.52 -2.44 36.16
N PRO A 3 16.41 -3.12 35.85
CA PRO A 3 16.37 -4.03 34.72
C PRO A 3 16.51 -3.19 33.45
N ALA A 4 17.52 -3.51 32.64
CA ALA A 4 17.59 -3.05 31.28
C ALA A 4 16.34 -3.58 30.55
N VAL A 5 15.42 -2.69 30.19
CA VAL A 5 14.38 -2.98 29.23
C VAL A 5 15.09 -3.36 27.95
N GLN A 6 15.13 -4.66 27.65
CA GLN A 6 15.57 -5.17 26.37
C GLN A 6 14.65 -4.55 25.33
N ARG A 7 15.16 -3.56 24.60
CA ARG A 7 14.54 -3.11 23.35
C ARG A 7 14.62 -4.33 22.44
N ASN A 8 13.48 -5.00 22.25
CA ASN A 8 13.37 -6.11 21.33
C ASN A 8 13.63 -5.55 19.93
N THR A 9 14.85 -5.73 19.43
CA THR A 9 15.19 -5.46 18.04
C THR A 9 14.50 -6.53 17.19
N SER A 10 13.81 -6.10 16.14
CA SER A 10 13.24 -6.90 15.04
C SER A 10 11.72 -7.13 15.06
N ASP A 11 10.92 -6.06 15.05
CA ASP A 11 9.66 -6.10 14.28
C ASP A 11 10.06 -6.09 12.80
N VAL A 12 10.40 -7.25 12.25
CA VAL A 12 10.67 -7.42 10.81
C VAL A 12 9.43 -8.08 10.24
N TYR A 13 8.87 -7.51 9.17
CA TYR A 13 7.76 -8.11 8.44
C TYR A 13 8.03 -9.60 8.15
N ASP A 14 7.16 -10.47 8.66
CA ASP A 14 7.27 -11.93 8.61
C ASP A 14 6.27 -12.58 7.64
N GLY A 15 5.48 -11.77 6.94
CA GLY A 15 4.45 -12.21 6.01
C GLY A 15 4.99 -12.62 4.63
N PRO A 16 4.09 -13.07 3.73
CA PRO A 16 4.45 -13.42 2.36
C PRO A 16 5.04 -12.22 1.62
N SER A 17 6.00 -12.45 0.73
CA SER A 17 6.56 -11.38 -0.10
C SER A 17 5.49 -10.78 -1.03
N PRO A 18 5.63 -9.51 -1.47
CA PRO A 18 4.72 -8.92 -2.46
C PRO A 18 4.52 -9.77 -3.71
N LYS A 19 5.59 -10.41 -4.19
CA LYS A 19 5.53 -11.32 -5.34
C LYS A 19 4.64 -12.54 -5.09
N GLN A 20 4.72 -13.13 -3.88
CA GLN A 20 3.86 -14.25 -3.50
C GLN A 20 2.41 -13.79 -3.36
N MET A 21 2.16 -12.64 -2.72
CA MET A 21 0.81 -12.11 -2.56
C MET A 21 0.12 -11.81 -3.90
N ILE A 22 0.87 -11.28 -4.88
CA ILE A 22 0.37 -11.06 -6.25
C ILE A 22 0.05 -12.39 -6.94
N ALA A 23 0.93 -13.39 -6.81
CA ALA A 23 0.74 -14.70 -7.44
C ALA A 23 -0.45 -15.48 -6.84
N ASP A 24 -0.66 -15.34 -5.53
CA ASP A 24 -1.70 -16.06 -4.79
C ASP A 24 -3.02 -15.26 -4.70
N HIS A 25 -3.05 -14.02 -5.21
CA HIS A 25 -4.19 -13.09 -5.13
C HIS A 25 -4.68 -12.85 -3.68
N THR A 26 -3.74 -12.75 -2.75
CA THR A 26 -3.99 -12.52 -1.32
C THR A 26 -3.59 -11.11 -0.89
N PHE A 27 -3.31 -10.21 -1.82
CA PHE A 27 -2.69 -8.92 -1.53
C PHE A 27 -3.64 -8.02 -0.73
N ALA A 28 -4.90 -7.91 -1.17
CA ALA A 28 -5.93 -7.15 -0.42
C ALA A 28 -6.12 -7.68 1.00
N GLN A 29 -6.22 -9.01 1.16
CA GLN A 29 -6.40 -9.65 2.46
C GLN A 29 -5.24 -9.31 3.40
N ASN A 30 -3.99 -9.44 2.92
CA ASN A 30 -2.81 -9.18 3.74
C ASN A 30 -2.72 -7.71 4.17
N ILE A 31 -3.11 -6.75 3.31
CA ILE A 31 -3.20 -5.33 3.70
C ILE A 31 -4.21 -5.15 4.83
N ILE A 32 -5.41 -5.71 4.66
CA ILE A 32 -6.52 -5.55 5.61
C ILE A 32 -6.15 -6.13 6.98
N GLU A 33 -5.62 -7.36 7.00
CA GLU A 33 -5.30 -8.10 8.22
C GLU A 33 -4.14 -7.47 8.99
N ARG A 34 -3.15 -6.91 8.29
CA ARG A 34 -1.89 -6.42 8.88
C ARG A 34 -1.80 -4.90 9.01
N HIS A 35 -2.86 -4.16 8.67
CA HIS A 35 -2.86 -2.70 8.73
C HIS A 35 -2.55 -2.13 10.12
N MET A 36 -2.88 -2.87 11.18
CA MET A 36 -2.66 -2.48 12.57
C MET A 36 -1.49 -3.20 13.24
N ASP A 37 -0.70 -3.96 12.48
CA ASP A 37 0.48 -4.63 13.00
C ASP A 37 1.58 -3.61 13.33
N ALA A 38 2.54 -4.02 14.17
CA ALA A 38 3.72 -3.20 14.48
C ALA A 38 4.56 -2.87 13.24
N CYS A 39 4.45 -3.70 12.19
CA CYS A 39 5.06 -3.50 10.89
C CYS A 39 4.03 -3.71 9.78
N PRO A 40 3.19 -2.68 9.51
CA PRO A 40 2.19 -2.77 8.46
C PRO A 40 2.87 -2.85 7.08
N ILE A 41 2.19 -3.47 6.11
CA ILE A 41 2.69 -3.59 4.73
C ILE A 41 2.86 -2.21 4.07
N PHE A 42 2.00 -1.28 4.44
CA PHE A 42 2.00 0.08 3.93
C PHE A 42 2.11 1.09 5.04
N ASP A 43 2.87 2.15 4.78
CA ASP A 43 2.86 3.35 5.59
C ASP A 43 1.60 4.19 5.32
N ASP A 44 1.40 5.23 6.13
CA ASP A 44 0.25 6.12 6.04
C ASP A 44 0.13 6.76 4.64
N ARG A 45 1.24 7.14 4.01
CA ARG A 45 1.24 7.75 2.66
C ARG A 45 0.76 6.76 1.61
N SER A 46 1.25 5.53 1.66
CA SER A 46 0.89 4.44 0.75
C SER A 46 -0.56 4.02 0.93
N ILE A 47 -1.05 4.00 2.16
CA ILE A 47 -2.46 3.74 2.47
C ILE A 47 -3.37 4.83 1.90
N LEU A 48 -3.01 6.11 2.03
CA LEU A 48 -3.79 7.20 1.46
C LEU A 48 -3.81 7.17 -0.08
N LEU A 49 -2.66 6.86 -0.70
CA LEU A 49 -2.55 6.68 -2.15
C LEU A 49 -3.48 5.55 -2.62
N LEU A 50 -3.37 4.38 -1.98
CA LEU A 50 -4.18 3.22 -2.32
C LEU A 50 -5.67 3.49 -2.10
N ARG A 51 -6.04 4.13 -0.99
CA ARG A 51 -7.41 4.53 -0.66
C ARG A 51 -8.02 5.38 -1.77
N GLU A 52 -7.30 6.40 -2.23
CA GLU A 52 -7.78 7.29 -3.28
C GLU A 52 -7.95 6.54 -4.61
N PHE A 53 -6.95 5.74 -4.96
CA PHE A 53 -6.99 4.96 -6.19
C PHE A 53 -8.16 3.95 -6.22
N VAL A 54 -8.40 3.19 -5.16
CA VAL A 54 -9.49 2.17 -5.20
C VAL A 54 -10.89 2.79 -5.16
N GLN A 55 -11.03 4.04 -4.71
CA GLN A 55 -12.30 4.76 -4.79
C GLN A 55 -12.65 5.10 -6.24
N ASP A 56 -11.67 5.56 -7.01
CA ASP A 56 -11.79 5.84 -8.45
C ASP A 56 -10.54 5.39 -9.21
N PRO A 57 -10.48 4.12 -9.67
CA PRO A 57 -9.31 3.60 -10.38
C PRO A 57 -9.02 4.32 -11.71
N THR A 58 -10.01 5.01 -12.27
CA THR A 58 -9.82 5.80 -13.50
C THR A 58 -8.95 7.05 -13.27
N SER A 59 -8.79 7.46 -12.00
CA SER A 59 -7.96 8.60 -11.59
C SER A 59 -6.48 8.25 -11.38
N ALA A 60 -6.04 7.02 -11.72
CA ALA A 60 -4.69 6.50 -11.48
C ALA A 60 -3.56 7.50 -11.76
N ARG A 61 -3.58 8.19 -12.91
CA ARG A 61 -2.56 9.18 -13.28
C ARG A 61 -2.53 10.38 -12.33
N SER A 62 -3.70 10.94 -11.99
CA SER A 62 -3.83 12.08 -11.08
C SER A 62 -3.47 11.71 -9.64
N VAL A 63 -3.75 10.48 -9.22
CA VAL A 63 -3.28 9.95 -7.93
C VAL A 63 -1.76 9.91 -7.92
N LEU A 64 -1.12 9.25 -8.90
CA LEU A 64 0.33 9.19 -8.97
C LEU A 64 0.99 10.57 -8.98
N GLU A 65 0.39 11.55 -9.66
CA GLU A 65 0.89 12.93 -9.66
C GLU A 65 0.88 13.56 -8.27
N ARG A 66 -0.23 13.46 -7.54
CA ARG A 66 -0.40 14.06 -6.21
C ARG A 66 0.58 13.51 -5.18
N TYR A 67 0.95 12.23 -5.31
CA TYR A 67 1.93 11.58 -4.45
C TYR A 67 3.35 11.66 -5.00
N GLU A 68 3.62 12.46 -6.04
CA GLU A 68 4.95 12.62 -6.64
C GLU A 68 5.55 11.28 -7.09
N ARG A 69 4.71 10.43 -7.68
CA ARG A 69 5.05 9.11 -8.23
C ARG A 69 4.80 9.00 -9.73
N LEU A 70 4.26 10.05 -10.36
CA LEU A 70 4.06 10.10 -11.79
C LEU A 70 5.36 10.40 -12.53
N ASP A 71 5.69 9.55 -13.50
CA ASP A 71 6.84 9.72 -14.39
C ASP A 71 6.78 11.02 -15.19
N SER A 72 7.94 11.58 -15.49
CA SER A 72 8.08 12.78 -16.31
C SER A 72 7.81 12.46 -17.78
N GLU A 73 7.62 13.50 -18.59
CA GLU A 73 7.43 13.32 -20.02
C GLU A 73 8.63 12.60 -20.66
N GLY A 74 8.36 11.54 -21.43
CA GLY A 74 9.37 10.71 -22.08
C GLY A 74 9.94 9.58 -21.23
N GLU A 75 9.61 9.51 -19.93
CA GLU A 75 9.98 8.38 -19.08
C GLU A 75 9.02 7.20 -19.26
N THR A 76 9.52 5.99 -19.03
CA THR A 76 8.68 4.78 -19.03
C THR A 76 7.73 4.83 -17.84
N PHE A 77 6.44 4.63 -18.07
CA PHE A 77 5.43 4.64 -17.02
C PHE A 77 5.75 3.58 -15.96
N GLY A 78 5.81 3.99 -14.69
CA GLY A 78 6.20 3.16 -13.55
C GLY A 78 7.66 3.29 -13.09
N THR A 79 8.51 4.04 -13.78
CA THR A 79 9.92 4.22 -13.42
C THR A 79 10.05 4.84 -12.03
N LYS A 80 9.41 5.98 -11.78
CA LYS A 80 9.49 6.67 -10.48
C LYS A 80 8.92 5.86 -9.33
N ALA A 81 7.81 5.16 -9.56
CA ALA A 81 7.24 4.25 -8.56
C ALA A 81 8.22 3.12 -8.20
N THR A 82 8.92 2.58 -9.21
CA THR A 82 9.94 1.54 -9.04
C THR A 82 11.16 2.06 -8.29
N GLU A 83 11.69 3.23 -8.68
CA GLU A 83 12.86 3.86 -8.05
C GLU A 83 12.59 4.26 -6.59
N ALA A 84 11.36 4.70 -6.29
CA ALA A 84 10.94 5.02 -4.94
C ALA A 84 10.73 3.78 -4.05
N GLY A 85 10.65 2.58 -4.65
CA GLY A 85 10.27 1.36 -3.93
C GLY A 85 8.84 1.41 -3.36
N ASP A 86 7.96 2.21 -3.99
CA ASP A 86 6.60 2.48 -3.49
C ASP A 86 5.62 1.46 -4.05
N LEU A 87 5.34 0.43 -3.25
CA LEU A 87 4.50 -0.69 -3.66
C LEU A 87 3.05 -0.27 -3.94
N ALA A 88 2.51 0.74 -3.25
CA ALA A 88 1.17 1.25 -3.53
C ALA A 88 1.12 1.97 -4.89
N ALA A 89 2.15 2.77 -5.19
CA ALA A 89 2.27 3.38 -6.51
C ALA A 89 2.45 2.34 -7.63
N LEU A 90 3.22 1.27 -7.38
CA LEU A 90 3.38 0.18 -8.35
C LEU A 90 2.06 -0.55 -8.66
N ILE A 91 1.19 -0.72 -7.66
CA ILE A 91 -0.17 -1.26 -7.86
C ILE A 91 -0.97 -0.36 -8.81
N VAL A 92 -0.92 0.95 -8.61
CA VAL A 92 -1.63 1.92 -9.47
C VAL A 92 -1.08 1.91 -10.89
N VAL A 93 0.25 1.87 -11.05
CA VAL A 93 0.91 1.79 -12.36
C VAL A 93 0.51 0.54 -13.13
N ARG A 94 0.36 -0.59 -12.45
CA ARG A 94 0.03 -1.89 -13.07
C ARG A 94 -1.46 -2.07 -13.32
N HIS A 95 -2.31 -1.20 -12.78
CA HIS A 95 -3.74 -1.27 -13.01
C HIS A 95 -4.09 -1.07 -14.48
N GLY A 96 -4.99 -1.91 -15.01
CA GLY A 96 -5.42 -1.86 -16.41
C GLY A 96 -4.39 -2.37 -17.42
N THR A 97 -3.24 -2.88 -16.96
CA THR A 97 -2.28 -3.61 -17.80
C THR A 97 -2.67 -5.09 -17.90
N ASP A 98 -2.01 -5.85 -18.78
CA ASP A 98 -2.22 -7.31 -18.90
C ASP A 98 -1.74 -8.10 -17.65
N GLU A 99 -0.97 -7.48 -16.77
CA GLU A 99 -0.42 -8.08 -15.55
C GLU A 99 -0.70 -7.18 -14.31
N PRO A 100 -1.97 -7.02 -13.90
CA PRO A 100 -2.31 -6.19 -12.76
C PRO A 100 -1.88 -6.86 -11.44
N TYR A 101 -1.44 -6.04 -10.47
CA TYR A 101 -1.02 -6.55 -9.15
C TYR A 101 -2.20 -6.84 -8.21
N LEU A 102 -3.35 -6.24 -8.50
CA LEU A 102 -4.62 -6.54 -7.82
C LEU A 102 -5.63 -7.01 -8.85
N THR A 103 -6.34 -8.07 -8.50
CA THR A 103 -7.55 -8.48 -9.22
C THR A 103 -8.71 -7.51 -8.97
N ASP A 104 -9.73 -7.52 -9.82
CA ASP A 104 -10.95 -6.73 -9.60
C ASP A 104 -11.62 -7.06 -8.26
N SER A 105 -11.59 -8.33 -7.85
CA SER A 105 -12.08 -8.77 -6.54
C SER A 105 -11.29 -8.15 -5.39
N GLU A 106 -9.96 -8.08 -5.49
CA GLU A 106 -9.12 -7.46 -4.47
C GLU A 106 -9.33 -5.95 -4.39
N VAL A 107 -9.47 -5.28 -5.54
CA VAL A 107 -9.84 -3.86 -5.59
C VAL A 107 -11.19 -3.63 -4.91
N GLN A 108 -12.19 -4.47 -5.17
CA GLN A 108 -13.50 -4.38 -4.54
C GLN A 108 -13.43 -4.61 -3.02
N SER A 109 -12.67 -5.60 -2.55
CA SER A 109 -12.46 -5.83 -1.11
C SER A 109 -11.80 -4.64 -0.42
N LEU A 110 -10.78 -4.04 -1.04
CA LEU A 110 -10.14 -2.83 -0.51
C LEU A 110 -11.12 -1.65 -0.49
N LYS A 111 -11.90 -1.47 -1.55
CA LYS A 111 -12.92 -0.41 -1.62
C LYS A 111 -13.96 -0.54 -0.51
N GLU A 112 -14.45 -1.75 -0.24
CA GLU A 112 -15.37 -2.03 0.86
C GLU A 112 -14.71 -1.76 2.22
N TRP A 113 -13.47 -2.22 2.40
CA TRP A 113 -12.74 -2.00 3.65
C TRP A 113 -12.53 -0.52 3.96
N PHE A 114 -12.07 0.28 3.00
CA PHE A 114 -11.95 1.74 3.18
C PHE A 114 -13.31 2.40 3.39
N GLY A 115 -14.34 1.97 2.67
CA GLY A 115 -15.72 2.47 2.83
C GLY A 115 -16.28 2.24 4.24
N ASN A 116 -15.86 1.15 4.90
CA ASN A 116 -16.25 0.81 6.26
C ASN A 116 -15.36 1.45 7.35
N GLY A 117 -14.50 2.40 6.96
CA GLY A 117 -13.60 3.10 7.89
C GLY A 117 -12.31 2.34 8.21
N GLY A 118 -11.98 1.31 7.42
CA GLY A 118 -10.67 0.67 7.39
C GLY A 118 -9.58 1.59 6.81
N GLY A 119 -8.32 1.20 7.04
CA GLY A 119 -7.17 1.90 6.48
C GLY A 119 -6.91 3.28 7.08
N LYS A 120 -7.41 3.59 8.28
CA LYS A 120 -7.09 4.85 8.97
C LYS A 120 -5.60 4.95 9.22
N THR A 121 -5.03 6.11 8.90
CA THR A 121 -3.64 6.44 9.19
C THR A 121 -3.42 6.66 10.68
N ASN A 122 -2.17 6.62 11.13
CA ASN A 122 -1.83 6.92 12.53
C ASN A 122 -2.35 8.31 12.96
N ALA A 123 -2.27 9.29 12.07
CA ALA A 123 -2.82 10.63 12.29
C ALA A 123 -4.35 10.62 12.50
N GLU A 124 -5.09 9.86 11.68
CA GLU A 124 -6.55 9.72 11.81
C GLU A 124 -6.97 8.94 13.07
N LEU A 125 -6.08 8.09 13.60
CA LEU A 125 -6.28 7.37 14.85
C LEU A 125 -5.83 8.14 16.09
N GLY A 126 -5.22 9.32 15.92
CA GLY A 126 -4.64 10.09 17.03
C GLY A 126 -3.41 9.44 17.64
N ILE A 127 -2.76 8.52 16.91
CA ILE A 127 -1.52 7.86 17.30
C ILE A 127 -0.38 8.77 16.82
N THR A 128 0.17 9.57 17.73
CA THR A 128 1.40 10.31 17.48
C THR A 128 2.60 9.38 17.66
N ALA A 129 3.46 9.29 16.65
CA ALA A 129 4.75 8.60 16.70
C ALA A 129 5.67 9.18 17.79
#